data_AF-A0A843HG47-F1
#
_entry.id   AF-A0A843HG47-F1
#
_cell.length_a   1.000
_cell.length_b   1.000
_cell.length_c   1.000
_cell.angle_alpha   90.00
_cell.angle_beta   90.00
_cell.angle_gamma   90.00
#
_symmetry.space_group_name_H-M   'P 1'
#
loop_
_entity.id
_entity.type
_entity.pdbx_description
1 polymer ?
#
loop_
_entity_poly.entity_id
_entity_poly.type
_entity_poly.pdbx_seq_one_letter_code
_entity_poly.pdbx_strand_id
1 'polypeptide(L)'
;MSRGVRLSVLGLYKFNNALFNEMKLPTGFSSQDRETIIGNILSECAELECLFPDWDYCQTMIGLWSKFNQPTWERIYRASLADYNPIENYNRTEIETIETDKSETHSGNDTRKTSGKDTNNVTATTTETHSGTDSETNSITAYDSNTLYVHDKADLEHGEQITSGGNTESSVNYGKNDTFTHGEKIVNDDTITRNNHTSGNIGITTSQQMLEQEIEVSAKLNMFSIICDSFKERFCILVY
;
A
#
# COMPACT_ATOMS: atom_id res chain seq x y z
N MET A 1 45.91 74.45 3.56
CA MET A 1 45.52 73.51 4.63
C MET A 1 44.01 73.63 4.82
N SER A 2 43.25 72.77 4.16
CA SER A 2 41.80 72.69 4.39
C SER A 2 41.58 72.15 5.80
N ARG A 3 40.90 72.91 6.67
CA ARG A 3 40.42 72.37 7.94
C ARG A 3 39.52 71.19 7.60
N GLY A 4 39.88 69.99 8.05
CA GLY A 4 39.10 68.78 7.83
C GLY A 4 37.66 69.04 8.27
N VAL A 5 36.75 69.12 7.29
CA VAL A 5 35.33 69.27 7.56
C VAL A 5 34.90 67.94 8.15
N ARG A 6 34.65 67.91 9.46
CA ARG A 6 34.05 66.75 10.15
C ARG A 6 32.66 66.58 9.59
N LEU A 7 32.47 65.62 8.69
CA LEU A 7 31.22 65.40 8.01
C LEU A 7 30.59 64.11 8.56
N SER A 8 29.40 64.23 9.14
CA SER A 8 28.64 63.06 9.57
C SER A 8 27.98 62.37 8.38
N VAL A 9 27.55 61.13 8.58
CA VAL A 9 26.85 60.34 7.54
C VAL A 9 25.58 61.06 7.09
N LEU A 10 24.88 61.73 8.01
CA LEU A 10 23.73 62.58 7.69
C LEU A 10 24.12 63.79 6.84
N GLY A 11 25.28 64.40 7.10
CA GLY A 11 25.82 65.48 6.29
C GLY A 11 26.09 65.03 4.84
N LEU A 12 26.74 63.87 4.67
CA LEU A 12 26.98 63.25 3.36
C LEU A 12 25.68 62.93 2.62
N TYR A 13 24.68 62.39 3.32
CA TYR A 13 23.39 62.07 2.73
C TYR A 13 22.61 63.33 2.31
N LYS A 14 22.68 64.42 3.08
CA LYS A 14 22.07 65.71 2.71
C LYS A 14 22.75 66.35 1.51
N PHE A 15 24.06 66.15 1.34
CA PHE A 15 24.79 66.62 0.17
C PHE A 15 24.30 65.90 -1.11
N ASN A 16 24.16 64.57 -1.04
CA ASN A 16 23.60 63.79 -2.13
C ASN A 16 22.85 62.56 -1.58
N ASN A 17 21.53 62.53 -1.83
CA ASN A 17 20.59 61.50 -1.36
C ASN A 17 20.84 60.11 -2.00
N ALA A 18 21.67 60.03 -3.04
CA ALA A 18 22.06 58.78 -3.67
C ALA A 18 23.08 57.96 -2.87
N LEU A 19 23.56 58.42 -1.71
CA LEU A 19 24.62 57.76 -0.93
C LEU A 19 24.39 56.25 -0.71
N PHE A 20 23.14 55.85 -0.44
CA PHE A 20 22.81 54.44 -0.19
C PHE A 20 22.39 53.66 -1.44
N ASN A 21 22.41 54.23 -2.65
CA ASN A 21 21.91 53.56 -3.87
C ASN A 21 22.60 52.23 -4.16
N GLU A 22 23.88 52.11 -3.84
CA GLU A 22 24.64 50.86 -4.04
C GLU A 22 24.41 49.82 -2.94
N MET A 23 23.78 50.19 -1.82
CA MET A 23 23.54 49.31 -0.69
C MET A 23 22.63 48.14 -1.10
N LYS A 24 23.13 46.92 -0.92
CA LYS A 24 22.38 45.66 -1.15
C LYS A 24 21.79 45.14 0.15
N LEU A 25 20.50 44.81 0.13
CA LEU A 25 19.79 44.22 1.26
C LEU A 25 19.33 42.79 0.92
N PRO A 26 18.90 41.98 1.91
CA PRO A 26 18.35 40.67 1.65
C PRO A 26 17.10 40.73 0.76
N THR A 27 16.85 39.67 0.00
CA THR A 27 15.78 39.58 -1.02
C THR A 27 14.36 39.72 -0.47
N GLY A 28 14.14 39.44 0.82
CA GLY A 28 12.83 39.58 1.47
C GLY A 28 12.49 40.98 1.97
N PHE A 29 13.40 41.95 1.88
CA PHE A 29 13.15 43.32 2.32
C PHE A 29 12.33 44.09 1.29
N SER A 30 11.26 44.73 1.75
CA SER A 30 10.47 45.64 0.92
C SER A 30 11.16 47.00 0.79
N SER A 31 10.70 47.82 -0.16
CA SER A 31 11.18 49.21 -0.30
C SER A 31 10.99 50.03 0.99
N GLN A 32 9.90 49.78 1.71
CA GLN A 32 9.63 50.42 3.00
C GLN A 32 10.66 50.03 4.07
N ASP A 33 11.06 48.76 4.14
CA ASP A 33 12.04 48.29 5.12
C ASP A 33 13.41 48.90 4.85
N ARG A 34 13.76 49.04 3.56
CA ARG A 34 14.97 49.75 3.14
C ARG A 34 14.97 51.21 3.62
N GLU A 35 13.86 51.92 3.44
CA GLU A 35 13.75 53.31 3.92
C GLU A 35 13.86 53.39 5.43
N THR A 36 13.24 52.46 6.17
CA THR A 36 13.34 52.37 7.64
C THR A 36 14.78 52.12 8.08
N ILE A 37 15.52 51.22 7.43
CA ILE A 37 16.94 50.95 7.73
C ILE A 37 17.77 52.20 7.49
N ILE A 38 17.61 52.85 6.34
CA ILE A 38 18.34 54.08 6.00
C ILE A 38 18.01 55.17 7.02
N GLY A 39 16.73 55.34 7.35
CA GLY A 39 16.27 56.27 8.37
C GLY A 39 16.93 56.01 9.73
N ASN A 40 16.99 54.75 10.16
CA ASN A 40 17.59 54.37 11.44
C ASN A 40 19.12 54.62 11.45
N ILE A 41 19.81 54.24 10.37
CA ILE A 41 21.25 54.55 10.20
C ILE A 41 21.48 56.05 10.29
N LEU A 42 20.68 56.84 9.57
CA LEU A 42 20.81 58.30 9.54
C LEU A 42 20.54 58.94 10.90
N SER A 43 19.58 58.42 11.68
CA SER A 43 19.31 58.94 13.02
C SER A 43 20.41 58.60 14.01
N GLU A 44 20.90 57.36 14.01
CA GLU A 44 21.91 56.92 14.97
C GLU A 44 23.32 57.44 14.62
N CYS A 45 23.62 57.63 13.33
CA CYS A 45 24.89 58.15 12.85
C CYS A 45 24.87 59.67 12.63
N ALA A 46 23.82 60.38 13.07
CA ALA A 46 23.67 61.81 12.81
C ALA A 46 24.80 62.65 13.43
N GLU A 47 25.20 62.29 14.65
CA GLU A 47 26.21 63.00 15.45
C GLU A 47 27.61 62.39 15.34
N LEU A 48 27.71 61.18 14.77
CA LEU A 48 28.98 60.47 14.62
C LEU A 48 29.76 60.97 13.40
N GLU A 49 31.08 61.08 13.55
CA GLU A 49 31.97 61.46 12.45
C GLU A 49 32.13 60.28 11.47
N CYS A 50 31.92 60.54 10.18
CA CYS A 50 32.08 59.51 9.17
C CYS A 50 33.57 59.24 8.92
N LEU A 51 33.94 57.96 8.90
CA LEU A 51 35.29 57.48 8.60
C LEU A 51 35.73 57.87 7.18
N PHE A 52 34.79 57.90 6.24
CA PHE A 52 35.02 58.22 4.84
C PHE A 52 34.33 59.53 4.47
N PRO A 53 35.00 60.69 4.63
CA PRO A 53 34.40 61.99 4.36
C PRO A 53 34.20 62.28 2.86
N ASP A 54 34.81 61.49 1.97
CA ASP A 54 34.60 61.58 0.53
C ASP A 54 33.35 60.80 0.10
N TRP A 55 32.45 61.45 -0.65
CA TRP A 55 31.13 60.90 -0.97
C TRP A 55 31.22 59.69 -1.92
N ASP A 56 31.97 59.81 -3.02
CA ASP A 56 32.10 58.75 -4.03
C ASP A 56 32.72 57.47 -3.42
N TYR A 57 33.77 57.66 -2.63
CA TYR A 57 34.41 56.56 -1.91
C TYR A 57 33.49 55.93 -0.85
N CYS A 58 32.79 56.75 -0.08
CA CYS A 58 31.85 56.27 0.94
C CYS A 58 30.72 55.44 0.33
N GLN A 59 30.09 55.91 -0.76
CA GLN A 59 29.05 55.16 -1.49
C GLN A 59 29.56 53.79 -1.95
N THR A 60 30.75 53.76 -2.58
CA THR A 60 31.37 52.52 -3.05
C THR A 60 31.61 51.54 -1.90
N MET A 61 32.12 52.05 -0.78
CA MET A 61 32.40 51.24 0.41
C MET A 61 31.13 50.69 1.04
N ILE A 62 30.03 51.46 1.07
CA ILE A 62 28.71 51.00 1.52
C ILE A 62 28.20 49.89 0.59
N GLY A 63 28.35 50.04 -0.73
CA GLY A 63 28.02 49.01 -1.71
C GLY A 63 28.78 47.70 -1.47
N LEU A 64 30.09 47.76 -1.28
CA LEU A 64 30.93 46.59 -1.01
C LEU A 64 30.62 45.92 0.33
N TRP A 65 30.47 46.72 1.41
CA TRP A 65 30.14 46.22 2.73
C TRP A 65 28.80 45.49 2.75
N SER A 66 27.77 46.11 2.15
CA SER A 66 26.44 45.52 2.10
C SER A 66 26.42 44.23 1.26
N LYS A 67 27.12 44.21 0.12
CA LYS A 67 27.31 43.00 -0.69
C LYS A 67 28.02 41.88 0.08
N PHE A 68 29.05 42.22 0.86
CA PHE A 68 29.78 41.23 1.66
C PHE A 68 28.90 40.60 2.75
N ASN A 69 28.06 41.39 3.40
CA ASN A 69 27.19 40.91 4.48
C ASN A 69 25.86 40.31 4.02
N GLN A 70 25.44 40.57 2.77
CA GLN A 70 24.16 40.13 2.23
C GLN A 70 23.86 38.63 2.46
N PRO A 71 24.77 37.67 2.23
CA PRO A 71 24.48 36.25 2.47
C PRO A 71 24.23 35.93 3.94
N THR A 72 24.92 36.62 4.86
CA THR A 72 24.76 36.46 6.30
C THR A 72 23.43 37.02 6.76
N TRP A 73 23.08 38.24 6.31
CA TRP A 73 21.78 38.85 6.59
C TRP A 73 20.62 38.01 6.05
N GLU A 74 20.77 37.41 4.87
CA GLU A 74 19.73 36.52 4.32
C GLU A 74 19.54 35.26 5.18
N ARG A 75 20.61 34.68 5.72
CA ARG A 75 20.52 33.55 6.66
C ARG A 75 19.80 33.91 7.96
N ILE A 76 20.18 35.04 8.57
CA ILE A 76 19.55 35.53 9.80
C ILE A 76 18.07 35.86 9.55
N TYR A 77 17.77 36.51 8.42
CA TYR A 77 16.39 36.83 8.03
C TYR A 77 15.55 35.56 7.84
N ARG A 78 16.07 34.55 7.14
CA ARG A 78 15.39 33.26 7.00
C ARG A 78 15.17 32.57 8.35
N ALA A 79 16.13 32.66 9.27
CA ALA A 79 15.96 32.14 10.63
C ALA A 79 14.85 32.88 11.39
N SER A 80 14.74 34.20 11.23
CA SER A 80 13.67 35.00 11.87
C SER A 80 12.27 34.71 11.33
N LEU A 81 12.17 34.10 10.14
CA LEU A 81 10.91 33.69 9.51
C LEU A 81 10.54 32.22 9.81
N ALA A 82 11.36 31.50 10.58
CA ALA A 82 11.08 30.10 10.88
C ALA A 82 9.77 29.97 11.67
N ASP A 83 8.86 29.14 11.19
CA ASP A 83 7.58 28.86 11.84
C ASP A 83 7.75 27.71 12.84
N TYR A 84 7.50 27.99 14.12
CA TYR A 84 7.53 27.01 15.21
C TYR A 84 6.72 27.51 16.41
N ASN A 85 6.36 26.59 17.31
CA ASN A 85 5.73 26.93 18.58
C ASN A 85 6.82 27.20 19.64
N PRO A 86 6.97 28.43 20.18
CA PRO A 86 8.04 28.77 21.11
C PRO A 86 8.04 27.99 22.43
N ILE A 87 6.90 27.41 22.80
CA ILE A 87 6.76 26.63 24.03
C ILE A 87 6.87 25.12 23.80
N GLU A 88 7.24 24.68 22.60
CA GLU A 88 7.52 23.29 22.27
C GLU A 88 9.02 23.11 22.04
N ASN A 89 9.65 22.21 22.80
CA ASN A 89 11.06 21.83 22.65
C ASN A 89 11.22 20.40 22.12
N TYR A 90 10.12 19.75 21.78
CA TYR A 90 10.09 18.41 21.20
C TYR A 90 9.16 18.37 19.99
N ASN A 91 9.68 17.87 18.89
CA ASN A 91 8.89 17.53 17.71
C ASN A 91 9.49 16.27 17.08
N ARG A 92 8.66 15.24 16.92
CA ARG A 92 8.99 13.98 16.26
C ARG A 92 7.92 13.66 15.23
N THR A 93 8.36 13.42 13.99
CA THR A 93 7.56 12.80 12.94
C THR A 93 8.07 11.38 12.72
N GLU A 94 7.20 10.39 12.81
CA GLU A 94 7.48 8.98 12.57
C GLU A 94 6.60 8.48 11.44
N ILE A 95 7.24 8.01 10.37
CA ILE A 95 6.58 7.42 9.21
C ILE A 95 6.83 5.92 9.30
N GLU A 96 5.77 5.16 9.57
CA GLU A 96 5.81 3.70 9.61
C GLU A 96 5.13 3.17 8.34
N THR A 97 5.88 2.46 7.50
CA THR A 97 5.33 1.72 6.36
C THR A 97 5.28 0.25 6.71
N ILE A 98 4.08 -0.32 6.73
CA ILE A 98 3.83 -1.73 6.99
C ILE A 98 3.41 -2.37 5.67
N GLU A 99 4.26 -3.22 5.14
CA GLU A 99 3.96 -4.09 4.00
C GLU A 99 3.49 -5.44 4.57
N THR A 100 2.29 -5.87 4.21
CA THR A 100 1.75 -7.17 4.64
C THR A 100 1.59 -8.09 3.45
N ASP A 101 2.50 -9.05 3.31
CA ASP A 101 2.37 -10.16 2.36
C ASP A 101 1.48 -11.24 2.95
N LYS A 102 0.20 -11.25 2.61
CA LYS A 102 -0.71 -12.35 2.97
C LYS A 102 -0.97 -13.24 1.75
N SER A 103 -0.31 -14.40 1.72
CA SER A 103 -0.61 -15.46 0.74
C SER A 103 -1.34 -16.61 1.40
N GLU A 104 -2.58 -16.86 0.95
CA GLU A 104 -3.36 -18.03 1.32
C GLU A 104 -3.43 -18.98 0.12
N THR A 105 -3.16 -20.26 0.37
CA THR A 105 -3.25 -21.32 -0.65
C THR A 105 -4.32 -22.32 -0.20
N HIS A 106 -5.40 -22.44 -0.98
CA HIS A 106 -6.39 -23.47 -0.78
C HIS A 106 -6.19 -24.56 -1.85
N SER A 107 -5.91 -25.78 -1.42
CA SER A 107 -5.77 -26.95 -2.31
C SER A 107 -6.56 -28.13 -1.78
N GLY A 108 -7.27 -28.83 -2.67
CA GLY A 108 -8.03 -30.03 -2.33
C GLY A 108 -8.25 -30.94 -3.54
N ASN A 109 -8.31 -32.24 -3.28
CA ASN A 109 -8.59 -33.26 -4.28
C ASN A 109 -9.92 -33.94 -3.96
N ASP A 110 -10.83 -33.95 -4.94
CA ASP A 110 -12.05 -34.76 -4.89
C ASP A 110 -11.89 -35.98 -5.79
N THR A 111 -12.31 -37.14 -5.30
CA THR A 111 -12.19 -38.41 -6.02
C THR A 111 -13.55 -39.07 -6.10
N ARG A 112 -14.11 -39.14 -7.32
CA ARG A 112 -15.39 -39.81 -7.57
C ARG A 112 -15.14 -41.17 -8.19
N LYS A 113 -15.52 -42.23 -7.46
CA LYS A 113 -15.48 -43.61 -7.92
C LYS A 113 -16.90 -44.12 -8.17
N THR A 114 -17.15 -44.66 -9.36
CA THR A 114 -18.44 -45.30 -9.69
C THR A 114 -18.18 -46.68 -10.27
N SER A 115 -18.77 -47.71 -9.65
CA SER A 115 -18.66 -49.11 -10.07
C SER A 115 -20.01 -49.81 -9.97
N GLY A 116 -20.33 -50.65 -10.95
CA GLY A 116 -21.56 -51.45 -10.99
C GLY A 116 -21.36 -52.76 -11.76
N LYS A 117 -22.21 -53.74 -11.48
CA LYS A 117 -22.22 -55.06 -12.11
C LYS A 117 -23.65 -55.43 -12.46
N ASP A 118 -23.91 -55.67 -13.74
CA ASP A 118 -25.20 -56.19 -14.22
C ASP A 118 -25.09 -57.68 -14.53
N THR A 119 -26.09 -58.46 -14.11
CA THR A 119 -26.16 -59.91 -14.31
C THR A 119 -27.55 -60.29 -14.81
N ASN A 120 -27.62 -60.97 -15.95
CA ASN A 120 -28.87 -61.52 -16.49
C ASN A 120 -28.79 -63.05 -16.49
N ASN A 121 -29.82 -63.70 -15.92
CA ASN A 121 -29.99 -65.15 -15.93
C ASN A 121 -31.31 -65.54 -16.60
N VAL A 122 -31.25 -66.45 -17.58
CA VAL A 122 -32.41 -66.95 -18.32
C VAL A 122 -32.46 -68.47 -18.23
N THR A 123 -33.61 -69.02 -17.81
CA THR A 123 -33.86 -70.46 -17.71
C THR A 123 -35.13 -70.81 -18.48
N ALA A 124 -35.04 -71.75 -19.42
CA ALA A 124 -36.19 -72.24 -20.20
C ALA A 124 -36.26 -73.78 -20.13
N THR A 125 -37.47 -74.30 -19.88
CA THR A 125 -37.75 -75.75 -19.80
C THR A 125 -38.97 -76.07 -20.66
N THR A 126 -38.87 -77.10 -21.50
CA THR A 126 -39.98 -77.62 -22.32
C THR A 126 -40.22 -79.10 -22.02
N THR A 127 -41.48 -79.51 -21.88
CA THR A 127 -41.89 -80.89 -21.57
C THR A 127 -42.96 -81.35 -22.55
N GLU A 128 -42.80 -82.53 -23.13
CA GLU A 128 -43.79 -83.20 -24.00
C GLU A 128 -44.13 -84.61 -23.48
N THR A 129 -45.39 -85.04 -23.62
CA THR A 129 -45.91 -86.33 -23.13
C THR A 129 -46.83 -86.99 -24.18
N HIS A 130 -46.73 -88.32 -24.35
CA HIS A 130 -47.58 -89.11 -25.27
C HIS A 130 -48.30 -90.23 -24.50
N SER A 131 -49.58 -90.52 -24.77
CA SER A 131 -50.34 -91.58 -24.07
C SER A 131 -51.39 -92.22 -25.01
N GLY A 132 -51.37 -93.54 -25.17
CA GLY A 132 -52.31 -94.33 -25.98
C GLY A 132 -52.17 -95.84 -25.76
N THR A 133 -53.23 -96.61 -26.05
CA THR A 133 -53.34 -98.07 -25.80
C THR A 133 -53.96 -98.78 -27.01
N ASP A 134 -53.40 -99.93 -27.42
CA ASP A 134 -53.91 -100.77 -28.52
C ASP A 134 -54.27 -102.19 -28.02
N SER A 135 -55.32 -102.82 -28.58
CA SER A 135 -55.82 -104.15 -28.17
C SER A 135 -56.28 -105.02 -29.36
N GLU A 136 -55.86 -106.30 -29.40
CA GLU A 136 -56.27 -107.31 -30.41
C GLU A 136 -56.87 -108.58 -29.74
N THR A 137 -57.90 -109.18 -30.35
CA THR A 137 -58.55 -110.42 -29.85
C THR A 137 -58.81 -111.43 -30.97
N ASN A 138 -58.61 -112.74 -30.70
CA ASN A 138 -58.82 -113.83 -31.67
C ASN A 138 -59.72 -114.95 -31.10
N SER A 139 -60.68 -115.47 -31.88
CA SER A 139 -61.70 -116.44 -31.42
C SER A 139 -62.00 -117.56 -32.44
N ILE A 140 -62.33 -118.78 -31.96
CA ILE A 140 -62.47 -120.00 -32.79
C ILE A 140 -63.71 -120.83 -32.35
N THR A 141 -64.35 -121.58 -33.26
CA THR A 141 -65.44 -122.56 -32.99
C THR A 141 -65.10 -124.00 -33.40
N ALA A 142 -65.65 -125.00 -32.69
CA ALA A 142 -65.62 -126.41 -33.09
C ALA A 142 -66.91 -126.80 -33.86
N TYR A 143 -66.80 -127.70 -34.84
CA TYR A 143 -67.82 -127.97 -35.88
C TYR A 143 -69.15 -128.58 -35.35
N ASP A 144 -69.17 -129.05 -34.11
CA ASP A 144 -70.29 -129.72 -33.45
C ASP A 144 -70.88 -128.92 -32.27
N SER A 145 -70.43 -127.68 -32.07
CA SER A 145 -70.84 -126.83 -30.96
C SER A 145 -71.32 -125.46 -31.45
N ASN A 146 -72.47 -124.99 -30.96
CA ASN A 146 -73.03 -123.69 -31.31
C ASN A 146 -72.52 -122.54 -30.42
N THR A 147 -71.39 -122.72 -29.73
CA THR A 147 -70.78 -121.71 -28.85
C THR A 147 -69.33 -121.37 -29.25
N LEU A 148 -69.06 -120.06 -29.41
CA LEU A 148 -67.74 -119.47 -29.66
C LEU A 148 -66.91 -119.41 -28.37
N TYR A 149 -65.64 -119.82 -28.43
CA TYR A 149 -64.69 -119.68 -27.33
C TYR A 149 -63.50 -118.80 -27.76
N VAL A 150 -63.14 -117.82 -26.92
CA VAL A 150 -62.00 -116.92 -27.15
C VAL A 150 -60.71 -117.67 -26.80
N HIS A 151 -59.75 -117.67 -27.72
CA HIS A 151 -58.51 -118.44 -27.57
C HIS A 151 -57.40 -117.59 -26.92
N ASP A 152 -57.26 -116.30 -27.27
CA ASP A 152 -56.22 -115.41 -26.71
C ASP A 152 -56.62 -113.91 -26.73
N LYS A 153 -56.13 -113.14 -25.74
CA LYS A 153 -56.16 -111.66 -25.67
C LYS A 153 -54.78 -111.11 -25.25
N ALA A 154 -54.28 -110.06 -25.92
CA ALA A 154 -53.07 -109.34 -25.54
C ALA A 154 -53.29 -107.81 -25.55
N ASP A 155 -52.81 -107.11 -24.51
CA ASP A 155 -52.83 -105.64 -24.38
C ASP A 155 -51.38 -105.13 -24.22
N LEU A 156 -51.02 -104.03 -24.90
CA LEU A 156 -49.71 -103.37 -24.80
C LEU A 156 -49.88 -101.89 -24.43
N GLU A 157 -49.20 -101.43 -23.38
CA GLU A 157 -49.27 -100.06 -22.86
C GLU A 157 -47.93 -99.34 -23.09
N HIS A 158 -47.94 -98.14 -23.68
CA HIS A 158 -46.74 -97.31 -23.90
C HIS A 158 -46.74 -96.11 -22.94
N GLY A 159 -45.63 -95.90 -22.22
CA GLY A 159 -45.41 -94.70 -21.40
C GLY A 159 -43.94 -94.32 -21.31
N GLU A 160 -43.52 -93.27 -22.01
CA GLU A 160 -42.18 -92.69 -21.88
C GLU A 160 -42.22 -91.15 -21.94
N GLN A 161 -41.42 -90.48 -21.10
CA GLN A 161 -41.34 -89.03 -20.94
C GLN A 161 -39.89 -88.55 -21.16
N ILE A 162 -39.67 -87.52 -21.99
CA ILE A 162 -38.33 -86.95 -22.23
C ILE A 162 -38.29 -85.49 -21.78
N THR A 163 -37.26 -85.10 -21.02
CA THR A 163 -36.99 -83.72 -20.58
C THR A 163 -35.59 -83.28 -21.01
N SER A 164 -35.44 -82.08 -21.57
CA SER A 164 -34.15 -81.47 -21.89
C SER A 164 -34.10 -80.01 -21.46
N GLY A 165 -32.98 -79.56 -20.88
CA GLY A 165 -32.80 -78.19 -20.37
C GLY A 165 -31.36 -77.70 -20.54
N GLY A 166 -31.18 -76.39 -20.73
CA GLY A 166 -29.87 -75.73 -20.85
C GLY A 166 -29.88 -74.32 -20.26
N ASN A 167 -28.77 -73.92 -19.62
CA ASN A 167 -28.58 -72.62 -18.96
C ASN A 167 -27.48 -71.81 -19.67
N THR A 168 -27.65 -70.49 -19.81
CA THR A 168 -26.60 -69.56 -20.29
C THR A 168 -26.49 -68.36 -19.36
N GLU A 169 -25.30 -68.13 -18.80
CA GLU A 169 -25.02 -66.97 -17.93
C GLU A 169 -24.10 -65.96 -18.64
N SER A 170 -24.36 -64.65 -18.48
CA SER A 170 -23.49 -63.59 -19.02
C SER A 170 -23.41 -62.41 -18.04
N SER A 171 -22.19 -61.91 -17.80
CA SER A 171 -21.92 -60.82 -16.85
C SER A 171 -20.99 -59.76 -17.45
N VAL A 172 -21.29 -58.47 -17.24
CA VAL A 172 -20.42 -57.35 -17.67
C VAL A 172 -20.17 -56.41 -16.49
N ASN A 173 -18.91 -55.99 -16.30
CA ASN A 173 -18.50 -55.09 -15.23
C ASN A 173 -18.03 -53.75 -15.82
N TYR A 174 -18.43 -52.63 -15.21
CA TYR A 174 -17.96 -51.30 -15.58
C TYR A 174 -17.49 -50.50 -14.36
N GLY A 175 -16.40 -49.75 -14.53
CA GLY A 175 -15.86 -48.86 -13.51
C GLY A 175 -15.21 -47.61 -14.12
N LYS A 176 -15.47 -46.45 -13.52
CA LYS A 176 -14.84 -45.16 -13.87
C LYS A 176 -14.33 -44.47 -12.62
N ASN A 177 -13.11 -43.93 -12.69
CA ASN A 177 -12.50 -43.12 -11.64
C ASN A 177 -12.19 -41.74 -12.21
N ASP A 178 -12.84 -40.70 -11.69
CA ASP A 178 -12.53 -39.30 -12.04
C ASP A 178 -11.90 -38.61 -10.82
N THR A 179 -10.77 -37.91 -11.04
CA THR A 179 -10.07 -37.13 -10.00
C THR A 179 -10.07 -35.66 -10.41
N PHE A 180 -10.57 -34.80 -9.52
CA PHE A 180 -10.61 -33.36 -9.73
C PHE A 180 -9.68 -32.67 -8.72
N THR A 181 -8.73 -31.88 -9.22
CA THR A 181 -7.79 -31.12 -8.39
C THR A 181 -8.16 -29.64 -8.46
N HIS A 182 -8.38 -29.03 -7.30
CA HIS A 182 -8.65 -27.60 -7.17
C HIS A 182 -7.47 -26.92 -6.47
N GLY A 183 -6.99 -25.83 -7.04
CA GLY A 183 -5.95 -24.99 -6.45
C GLY A 183 -6.25 -23.52 -6.74
N GLU A 184 -6.40 -22.72 -5.69
CA GLU A 184 -6.54 -21.27 -5.79
C GLU A 184 -5.49 -20.60 -4.90
N LYS A 185 -4.72 -19.67 -5.49
CA LYS A 185 -3.74 -18.85 -4.79
C LYS A 185 -4.26 -17.43 -4.75
N ILE A 186 -4.57 -16.94 -3.55
CA ILE A 186 -4.93 -15.54 -3.34
C ILE A 186 -3.69 -14.81 -2.83
N VAL A 187 -3.29 -13.75 -3.53
CA VAL A 187 -2.20 -12.85 -3.14
C VAL A 187 -2.83 -11.49 -2.87
N ASN A 188 -2.82 -11.07 -1.60
CA ASN A 188 -3.17 -9.71 -1.22
C ASN A 188 -1.86 -9.00 -0.85
N ASP A 189 -1.53 -7.96 -1.63
CA ASP A 189 -0.40 -7.07 -1.40
C ASP A 189 -0.95 -5.75 -0.84
N ASP A 190 -0.99 -5.65 0.49
CA ASP A 190 -1.51 -4.48 1.20
C ASP A 190 -0.34 -3.69 1.80
N THR A 191 -0.16 -2.44 1.32
CA THR A 191 0.77 -1.47 1.91
C THR A 191 0.00 -0.45 2.75
N ILE A 192 0.32 -0.38 4.04
CA ILE A 192 -0.27 0.60 4.98
C ILE A 192 0.83 1.58 5.41
N THR A 193 0.64 2.88 5.14
CA THR A 193 1.51 3.95 5.64
C THR A 193 0.83 4.66 6.81
N ARG A 194 1.50 4.73 7.97
CA ARG A 194 1.07 5.49 9.15
C ARG A 194 2.03 6.66 9.38
N ASN A 195 1.45 7.86 9.50
CA ASN A 195 2.18 9.08 9.85
C ASN A 195 1.81 9.48 11.28
N ASN A 196 2.75 9.32 12.22
CA ASN A 196 2.60 9.75 13.59
C ASN A 196 3.36 11.06 13.81
N HIS A 197 2.69 12.09 14.31
CA HIS A 197 3.31 13.35 14.71
C HIS A 197 3.13 13.55 16.21
N THR A 198 4.21 13.77 16.94
CA THR A 198 4.20 14.05 18.37
C THR A 198 5.03 15.29 18.64
N SER A 199 4.41 16.33 19.19
CA SER A 199 5.11 17.55 19.62
C SER A 199 4.69 17.96 21.03
N GLY A 200 5.49 18.81 21.67
CA GLY A 200 5.22 19.27 23.02
C GLY A 200 6.46 19.74 23.78
N ASN A 201 6.31 19.79 25.11
CA ASN A 201 7.40 20.07 26.03
C ASN A 201 7.85 18.80 26.76
N ILE A 202 9.15 18.48 26.74
CA ILE A 202 9.76 17.32 27.42
C ILE A 202 9.64 17.40 28.94
N GLY A 203 9.37 18.59 29.49
CA GLY A 203 9.17 18.81 30.93
C GLY A 203 10.45 19.12 31.72
N ILE A 204 11.59 19.26 31.04
CA ILE A 204 12.85 19.76 31.64
C ILE A 204 12.84 21.29 31.73
N THR A 205 12.32 21.95 30.69
CA THR A 205 12.25 23.41 30.60
C THR A 205 10.81 23.85 30.84
N THR A 206 10.58 24.87 31.66
CA THR A 206 9.22 25.39 31.82
C THR A 206 8.82 26.22 30.59
N SER A 207 7.52 26.34 30.31
CA SER A 207 7.03 27.20 29.21
C SER A 207 7.45 28.67 29.39
N GLN A 208 7.61 29.13 30.64
CA GLN A 208 8.12 30.49 30.93
C GLN A 208 9.58 30.64 30.50
N GLN A 209 10.45 29.68 30.86
CA GLN A 209 11.86 29.70 30.47
C GLN A 209 12.05 29.62 28.94
N MET A 210 11.23 28.83 28.25
CA MET A 210 11.28 28.79 26.78
C MET A 210 10.82 30.10 26.15
N LEU A 211 9.78 30.74 26.71
CA LEU A 211 9.34 32.05 26.24
C LEU A 211 10.37 33.15 26.48
N GLU A 212 11.08 33.12 27.61
CA GLU A 212 12.19 34.05 27.88
C GLU A 212 13.31 33.87 26.84
N GLN A 213 13.69 32.63 26.53
CA GLN A 213 14.68 32.33 25.49
C GLN A 213 14.21 32.80 24.12
N GLU A 214 12.93 32.61 23.79
CA GLU A 214 12.34 33.09 22.54
C GLU A 214 12.45 34.60 22.41
N ILE A 215 12.08 35.35 23.45
CA ILE A 215 12.19 36.82 23.46
C ILE A 215 13.65 37.25 23.28
N GLU A 216 14.59 36.57 23.94
CA GLU A 216 16.02 36.85 23.81
C GLU A 216 16.52 36.61 22.38
N VAL A 217 16.14 35.48 21.76
CA VAL A 217 16.49 35.15 20.38
C VAL A 217 15.87 36.16 19.41
N SER A 218 14.58 36.45 19.56
CA SER A 218 13.86 37.43 18.74
C SER A 218 14.51 38.82 18.81
N ALA A 219 14.93 39.27 19.99
CA ALA A 219 15.65 40.53 20.14
C ALA A 219 16.99 40.53 19.41
N LYS A 220 17.73 39.42 19.47
CA LYS A 220 19.01 39.23 18.76
C LYS A 220 18.86 39.09 17.24
N LEU A 221 17.71 38.64 16.76
CA LEU A 221 17.42 38.48 15.32
C LEU A 221 16.87 39.77 14.67
N ASN A 222 16.71 40.86 15.43
CA ASN A 222 16.25 42.13 14.88
C ASN A 222 17.23 42.70 13.85
N MET A 223 16.92 42.46 12.57
CA MET A 223 17.78 42.82 11.44
C MET A 223 18.05 44.33 11.34
N PHE A 224 17.08 45.17 11.72
CA PHE A 224 17.23 46.62 11.64
C PHE A 224 18.37 47.10 12.55
N SER A 225 18.41 46.58 13.78
CA SER A 225 19.48 46.86 14.74
C SER A 225 20.81 46.28 14.27
N ILE A 226 20.84 45.02 13.82
CA ILE A 226 22.08 44.37 13.32
C ILE A 226 22.73 45.19 12.20
N ILE A 227 21.94 45.63 11.22
CA ILE A 227 22.46 46.39 10.08
C ILE A 227 22.95 47.78 10.54
N CYS A 228 22.19 48.45 11.42
CA CYS A 228 22.56 49.77 11.95
C CYS A 228 23.85 49.72 12.79
N ASP A 229 23.95 48.75 13.70
CA ASP A 229 25.12 48.55 14.56
C ASP A 229 26.37 48.21 13.73
N SER A 230 26.25 47.26 12.81
CA SER A 230 27.37 46.91 11.91
C SER A 230 27.77 48.05 10.97
N PHE A 231 26.85 48.96 10.63
CA PHE A 231 27.17 50.17 9.88
C PHE A 231 27.96 51.16 10.76
N LYS A 232 27.48 51.45 11.98
CA LYS A 232 28.15 52.34 12.94
C LYS A 232 29.60 51.92 13.18
N GLU A 233 29.82 50.64 13.49
CA GLU A 233 31.15 50.10 13.78
C GLU A 233 32.13 50.27 12.61
N ARG A 234 31.64 50.23 11.37
CA ARG A 234 32.50 50.23 10.18
C ARG A 234 32.69 51.61 9.56
N PHE A 235 31.67 52.47 9.62
CA PHE A 235 31.64 53.74 8.90
C PHE A 235 31.70 54.96 9.79
N CYS A 236 31.60 54.79 11.12
CA CYS A 236 31.68 55.89 12.07
C CYS A 236 32.90 55.75 12.98
N ILE A 237 33.49 56.90 13.35
CA ILE A 237 34.54 56.94 14.36
C ILE A 237 33.86 56.93 15.73
N LEU A 238 33.95 55.80 16.42
CA LEU A 238 33.45 55.63 17.78
C LEU A 238 34.55 56.05 18.76
N VAL A 239 34.35 57.18 19.46
CA VAL A 239 35.23 57.59 20.56
C VAL A 239 34.65 57.02 21.85
N TYR A 240 35.40 56.09 22.47
CA TYR A 240 35.09 55.50 23.77
C TYR A 240 35.81 56.24 24.91
#